data_AF-A0A536PWA5-F1
#
_entry.id   AF-A0A536PWA5-F1
#
_cell.length_a   1.000
_cell.length_b   1.000
_cell.length_c   1.000
_cell.angle_alpha   90.00
_cell.angle_beta   90.00
_cell.angle_gamma   90.00
#
_symmetry.space_group_name_H-M   'P 1'
#
loop_
_entity.id
_entity.type
_entity.pdbx_description
1 polymer ?
#
loop_
_entity_poly.entity_id
_entity_poly.type
_entity_poly.pdbx_seq_one_letter_code
_entity_poly.pdbx_strand_id
1 'polypeptide(L)'
;MFLRVAARAAVLLVMIAGALLAGNTLRAIRTHAPAETPDLESAAGSAASASATTPANCITLGQILPRIAPPIAVQDLGNGTQRVTSAEGGYSVVFPSAWFAAANAIGITPQFGQLHATSYDLKTAPTPDPERWMQPPQVGISVDIQVWLNPDHEPLDRYAEHILIGPDQITRQPGTMTSIDGRPAYRFTINDEHRFQPADRPLVVTKQTRVVWVVQSGHPDRAIVAYATPGESALFPASERAISTMTITAPFVSQRPVVLQRDEVLRQWLYDKNGALIRGRRAEARLMTFTEANAAMTIGGGPPPSAGGPKPIQLLRLDHDPDDLYWVTAVSGPDLPQGRGGPRLGPPSTPPPTTWILGDMSATGQNTGPTAGQYSTQGSWPQNFDALPDRCR
;
A
#
# COMPACT_ATOMS: atom_id res chain seq x y z
N MET A 1 32.45 12.82 -30.05
CA MET A 1 31.27 12.00 -29.67
C MET A 1 31.01 11.94 -28.15
N PHE A 2 31.70 12.73 -27.31
CA PHE A 2 31.58 12.69 -25.84
C PHE A 2 30.82 13.88 -25.20
N LEU A 3 30.29 14.84 -25.98
CA LEU A 3 29.61 16.03 -25.43
C LEU A 3 28.08 15.92 -25.27
N ARG A 4 27.43 14.84 -25.72
CA ARG A 4 25.96 14.70 -25.67
C ARG A 4 25.42 13.87 -24.50
N VAL A 5 26.29 13.25 -23.69
CA VAL A 5 25.89 12.44 -22.52
C VAL A 5 25.90 13.26 -21.22
N ALA A 6 26.77 14.28 -21.11
CA ALA A 6 26.82 15.14 -19.91
C ALA A 6 25.61 16.09 -19.77
N ALA A 7 24.94 16.46 -20.86
CA ALA A 7 23.81 17.40 -20.83
C ALA A 7 22.49 16.79 -20.31
N ARG A 8 22.37 15.45 -20.27
CA ARG A 8 21.17 14.76 -19.77
C ARG A 8 21.19 14.47 -18.27
N ALA A 9 22.37 14.49 -17.63
CA ALA A 9 22.50 14.34 -16.18
C ALA A 9 22.22 15.65 -15.41
N ALA A 10 22.49 16.81 -16.03
CA ALA A 10 22.31 18.12 -15.38
C ALA A 10 20.83 18.54 -15.23
N VAL A 11 19.94 18.10 -16.13
CA VAL A 11 18.50 18.46 -16.08
C VAL A 11 17.75 17.68 -14.99
N LEU A 12 18.22 16.47 -14.65
CA LEU A 12 17.62 15.67 -13.59
C LEU A 12 17.96 16.20 -12.18
N LEU A 13 19.15 16.79 -12.00
CA LEU A 13 19.59 17.36 -10.72
C LEU A 13 18.96 18.73 -10.41
N VAL A 14 18.63 19.53 -11.42
CA VAL A 14 17.95 20.83 -11.23
C VAL A 14 16.45 20.65 -10.90
N MET A 15 15.82 19.58 -11.39
CA MET A 15 14.41 19.27 -11.07
C MET A 15 14.22 18.71 -9.65
N ILE A 16 15.24 18.09 -9.06
CA ILE A 16 15.20 17.59 -7.68
C ILE A 16 15.52 18.71 -6.67
N ALA A 17 16.39 19.66 -7.01
CA ALA A 17 16.74 20.77 -6.13
C ALA A 17 15.64 21.87 -6.07
N GLY A 18 14.85 22.05 -7.13
CA GLY A 18 13.77 23.06 -7.17
C GLY A 18 12.56 22.75 -6.28
N ALA A 19 12.30 21.47 -6.00
CA ALA A 19 11.17 21.04 -5.17
C ALA A 19 11.44 21.17 -3.65
N LEU A 20 12.70 21.31 -3.24
CA LEU A 20 13.09 21.43 -1.82
C LEU A 20 13.13 22.88 -1.31
N LEU A 21 13.07 23.89 -2.18
CA LEU A 21 13.15 25.31 -1.79
C LEU A 21 11.79 26.05 -1.78
N ALA A 22 10.72 25.46 -2.33
CA ALA A 22 9.39 26.08 -2.32
C ALA A 22 8.57 25.78 -1.05
N GLY A 23 9.01 24.84 -0.20
CA GLY A 23 8.29 24.42 1.01
C GLY A 23 8.44 25.34 2.23
N ASN A 24 9.36 26.31 2.22
CA ASN A 24 9.71 27.08 3.43
C ASN A 24 9.32 28.58 3.42
N THR A 25 8.59 29.09 2.42
CA THR A 25 8.33 30.55 2.31
C THR A 25 6.86 30.99 2.27
N LEU A 26 5.88 30.13 2.58
CA LEU A 26 4.46 30.54 2.60
C LEU A 26 3.82 30.52 4.00
N ARG A 27 4.58 30.87 5.04
CA ARG A 27 4.06 31.14 6.38
C ARG A 27 4.35 32.58 6.85
N ALA A 28 3.92 33.54 6.05
CA ALA A 28 3.63 34.91 6.45
C ALA A 28 2.70 35.45 5.35
N ILE A 29 1.40 35.62 5.57
CA ILE A 29 0.83 36.86 6.10
C ILE A 29 -0.58 36.51 6.61
N ARG A 30 -0.85 36.79 7.89
CA ARG A 30 -2.17 36.78 8.49
C ARG A 30 -2.33 38.12 9.18
N THR A 31 -3.25 38.97 8.71
CA THR A 31 -4.11 39.89 9.47
C THR A 31 -4.80 40.88 8.52
N HIS A 32 -6.13 40.80 8.39
CA HIS A 32 -7.08 41.85 8.75
C HIS A 32 -8.50 41.53 8.20
N ALA A 33 -9.50 41.69 9.06
CA ALA A 33 -10.91 41.94 8.77
C ALA A 33 -11.26 43.34 9.38
N PRO A 34 -12.47 43.94 9.25
CA PRO A 34 -13.74 43.47 8.65
C PRO A 34 -14.56 44.57 7.89
N ALA A 35 -15.87 44.30 7.68
CA ALA A 35 -17.04 45.17 7.33
C ALA A 35 -17.50 45.10 5.85
N GLU A 36 -18.78 45.06 5.45
CA GLU A 36 -20.07 45.51 6.02
C GLU A 36 -21.26 44.62 5.53
N THR A 37 -22.38 44.61 6.27
CA THR A 37 -23.74 44.25 5.82
C THR A 37 -24.51 45.49 5.35
N PRO A 38 -25.55 45.33 4.50
CA PRO A 38 -26.91 45.50 5.03
C PRO A 38 -27.96 44.51 4.47
N ASP A 39 -29.02 44.35 5.27
CA ASP A 39 -30.23 43.52 5.10
C ASP A 39 -31.27 44.12 4.13
N LEU A 40 -32.15 43.26 3.56
CA LEU A 40 -33.61 43.23 3.83
C LEU A 40 -34.41 42.27 2.89
N GLU A 41 -35.13 41.33 3.53
CA GLU A 41 -36.51 40.81 3.30
C GLU A 41 -37.07 40.57 1.87
N SER A 42 -37.91 39.59 1.54
CA SER A 42 -38.62 38.49 2.21
C SER A 42 -39.37 37.70 1.11
N ALA A 43 -39.43 36.37 1.17
CA ALA A 43 -40.58 35.58 0.71
C ALA A 43 -40.48 34.13 1.23
N ALA A 44 -41.34 33.79 2.18
CA ALA A 44 -41.49 32.46 2.75
C ALA A 44 -42.26 31.51 1.81
N GLY A 45 -41.89 30.22 1.81
CA GLY A 45 -42.69 29.18 1.18
C GLY A 45 -42.07 27.77 1.20
N SER A 46 -42.48 26.98 2.19
CA SER A 46 -42.61 25.50 2.17
C SER A 46 -41.38 24.58 2.09
N ALA A 47 -41.13 23.97 3.25
CA ALA A 47 -41.10 22.52 3.51
C ALA A 47 -40.05 21.62 2.81
N ALA A 48 -39.45 20.77 3.67
CA ALA A 48 -38.51 19.68 3.39
C ALA A 48 -37.07 20.10 3.09
N SER A 49 -36.30 20.36 4.14
CA SER A 49 -34.84 20.22 4.07
C SER A 49 -34.44 18.95 4.80
N ALA A 50 -34.28 17.88 4.01
CA ALA A 50 -33.37 16.81 4.36
C ALA A 50 -32.06 17.45 4.86
N SER A 51 -31.53 16.96 5.96
CA SER A 51 -30.24 17.38 6.51
C SER A 51 -29.21 17.41 5.38
N ALA A 52 -28.93 18.61 4.88
CA ALA A 52 -27.85 18.84 3.94
C ALA A 52 -26.57 18.62 4.74
N THR A 53 -25.98 17.43 4.61
CA THR A 53 -24.59 17.20 4.95
C THR A 53 -23.80 18.26 4.20
N THR A 54 -23.19 19.20 4.92
CA THR A 54 -22.33 20.20 4.31
C THR A 54 -21.30 19.46 3.45
N PRO A 55 -21.20 19.74 2.14
CA PRO A 55 -20.25 19.07 1.28
C PRO A 55 -18.84 19.28 1.85
N ALA A 56 -18.13 18.19 2.10
CA ALA A 56 -16.78 18.25 2.63
C ALA A 56 -15.88 18.79 1.52
N ASN A 57 -15.72 20.11 1.45
CA ASN A 57 -14.71 20.71 0.58
C ASN A 57 -13.33 20.19 1.04
N CYS A 58 -12.47 19.68 0.14
CA CYS A 58 -11.15 19.15 0.47
C CYS A 58 -10.32 20.06 1.39
N ILE A 59 -10.62 21.36 1.38
CA ILE A 59 -10.08 22.36 2.30
C ILE A 59 -10.29 21.98 3.77
N THR A 60 -11.46 21.46 4.17
CA THR A 60 -11.72 21.04 5.56
C THR A 60 -10.93 19.78 5.91
N LEU A 61 -10.81 18.83 4.99
CA LEU A 61 -9.92 17.67 5.13
C LEU A 61 -8.44 18.05 5.14
N GLY A 62 -8.07 19.20 4.58
CA GLY A 62 -6.72 19.77 4.71
C GLY A 62 -6.44 20.45 6.05
N GLN A 63 -7.46 20.66 6.89
CA GLN A 63 -7.35 21.35 8.18
C GLN A 63 -7.29 20.40 9.39
N ILE A 64 -7.44 19.09 9.19
CA ILE A 64 -7.39 18.14 10.30
C ILE A 64 -5.99 18.07 10.90
N LEU A 65 -5.92 17.99 12.22
CA LEU A 65 -4.66 17.76 12.92
C LEU A 65 -4.23 16.30 12.67
N PRO A 66 -2.99 16.07 12.20
CA PRO A 66 -2.53 14.72 11.94
C PRO A 66 -2.50 13.91 13.24
N ARG A 67 -3.08 12.71 13.20
CA ARG A 67 -2.92 11.68 14.22
C ARG A 67 -2.27 10.49 13.53
N ILE A 68 -0.99 10.29 13.77
CA ILE A 68 -0.21 9.24 13.12
C ILE A 68 0.08 8.17 14.16
N ALA A 69 -0.01 6.91 13.76
CA ALA A 69 0.38 5.82 14.64
C ALA A 69 1.83 6.01 15.13
N PRO A 70 2.11 5.67 16.40
CA PRO A 70 3.50 5.64 16.86
C PRO A 70 4.28 4.58 16.05
N PRO A 71 5.60 4.80 15.83
CA PRO A 71 6.44 3.79 15.22
C PRO A 71 6.42 2.50 16.04
N ILE A 72 6.87 1.39 15.45
CA ILE A 72 7.02 0.13 16.18
C ILE A 72 7.84 0.37 17.44
N ALA A 73 7.27 0.00 18.59
CA ALA A 73 7.91 0.10 19.88
C ALA A 73 8.58 -1.23 20.22
N VAL A 74 9.84 -1.16 20.66
CA VAL A 74 10.60 -2.30 21.17
C VAL A 74 10.92 -2.04 22.64
N GLN A 75 10.44 -2.91 23.52
CA GLN A 75 10.60 -2.81 24.96
C GLN A 75 11.37 -4.03 25.47
N ASP A 76 12.53 -3.84 26.07
CA ASP A 76 13.22 -4.89 26.83
C ASP A 76 12.42 -5.22 28.10
N LEU A 77 12.18 -6.51 28.33
CA LEU A 77 11.43 -7.03 29.48
C LEU A 77 12.35 -7.47 30.63
N GLY A 78 13.67 -7.38 30.48
CA GLY A 78 14.65 -7.64 31.55
C GLY A 78 14.84 -9.13 31.90
N ASN A 79 14.23 -10.04 31.13
CA ASN A 79 14.26 -11.48 31.33
C ASN A 79 14.82 -12.24 30.11
N GLY A 80 15.62 -11.56 29.27
CA GLY A 80 16.13 -12.12 28.01
C GLY A 80 15.11 -12.11 26.86
N THR A 81 14.02 -11.37 27.00
CA THR A 81 13.01 -11.18 25.95
C THR A 81 12.69 -9.70 25.74
N GLN A 82 12.18 -9.39 24.55
CA GLN A 82 11.72 -8.06 24.16
C GLN A 82 10.28 -8.16 23.67
N ARG A 83 9.46 -7.17 24.03
CA ARG A 83 8.13 -6.98 23.45
C ARG A 83 8.24 -6.01 22.27
N VAL A 84 7.68 -6.42 21.14
CA VAL A 84 7.56 -5.59 19.95
C VAL A 84 6.09 -5.28 19.73
N THR A 85 5.74 -4.00 19.62
CA THR A 85 4.35 -3.53 19.50
C THR A 85 4.17 -2.74 18.21
N SER A 86 3.19 -3.16 17.40
CA SER A 86 2.73 -2.45 16.22
C SER A 86 1.37 -1.83 16.51
N ALA A 87 1.33 -0.51 16.69
CA ALA A 87 0.07 0.21 16.91
C ALA A 87 -0.83 0.18 15.66
N GLU A 88 -0.24 0.39 14.47
CA GLU A 88 -0.95 0.27 13.18
C GLU A 88 -1.53 -1.13 12.97
N GLY A 89 -0.78 -2.17 13.34
CA GLY A 89 -1.21 -3.56 13.20
C GLY A 89 -2.15 -4.03 14.30
N GLY A 90 -2.24 -3.32 15.43
CA GLY A 90 -3.05 -3.72 16.58
C GLY A 90 -2.53 -5.00 17.26
N TYR A 91 -1.21 -5.20 17.32
CA TYR A 91 -0.63 -6.38 17.97
C TYR A 91 0.64 -6.07 18.76
N SER A 92 0.94 -6.93 19.73
CA SER A 92 2.25 -7.01 20.37
C SER A 92 2.70 -8.46 20.46
N VAL A 93 4.00 -8.72 20.29
CA VAL A 93 4.59 -10.06 20.33
C VAL A 93 5.88 -10.03 21.14
N VAL A 94 6.16 -11.09 21.89
CA VAL A 94 7.40 -11.23 22.67
C VAL A 94 8.38 -12.14 21.93
N PHE A 95 9.56 -11.62 21.60
CA PHE A 95 10.67 -12.35 21.00
C PHE A 95 11.83 -12.48 21.98
N PRO A 96 12.76 -13.43 21.79
CA PRO A 96 14.05 -13.38 22.47
C PRO A 96 14.76 -12.05 22.21
N SER A 97 15.43 -11.48 23.22
CA SER A 97 16.12 -10.18 23.07
C SER A 97 17.32 -10.24 22.11
N ALA A 98 17.84 -11.45 21.87
CA ALA A 98 18.89 -11.69 20.88
C ALA A 98 18.41 -11.62 19.42
N TRP A 99 17.10 -11.51 19.17
CA TRP A 99 16.54 -11.39 17.83
C TRP A 99 16.51 -9.94 17.38
N PHE A 100 16.58 -9.72 16.07
CA PHE A 100 16.52 -8.40 15.46
C PHE A 100 15.12 -8.17 14.92
N ALA A 101 14.41 -7.17 15.43
CA ALA A 101 13.04 -6.86 15.03
C ALA A 101 12.96 -5.46 14.39
N ALA A 102 12.30 -5.34 13.24
CA ALA A 102 12.16 -4.09 12.50
C ALA A 102 10.79 -3.97 11.80
N ALA A 103 10.34 -2.74 11.59
CA ALA A 103 9.07 -2.40 10.93
C ALA A 103 9.08 -2.62 9.41
N ASN A 104 9.70 -3.70 8.92
CA ASN A 104 9.68 -4.02 7.50
C ASN A 104 10.01 -5.49 7.20
N ALA A 105 9.11 -6.17 6.50
CA ALA A 105 9.33 -7.50 5.92
C ALA A 105 10.37 -7.48 4.78
N ILE A 106 10.35 -6.47 3.91
CA ILE A 106 11.18 -6.41 2.69
C ILE A 106 11.37 -4.94 2.23
N GLY A 107 12.59 -4.38 2.34
CA GLY A 107 12.96 -3.09 1.72
C GLY A 107 13.37 -1.95 2.66
N ILE A 108 13.32 -0.70 2.17
CA ILE A 108 13.79 0.52 2.89
C ILE A 108 12.62 1.32 3.51
N THR A 109 11.38 1.04 3.11
CA THR A 109 10.19 1.80 3.52
C THR A 109 9.35 0.97 4.49
N PRO A 110 8.97 1.49 5.67
CA PRO A 110 8.04 0.80 6.57
C PRO A 110 6.72 0.52 5.86
N GLN A 111 6.19 -0.69 6.04
CA GLN A 111 4.92 -1.11 5.46
C GLN A 111 3.86 -1.24 6.55
N PHE A 112 2.61 -0.88 6.22
CA PHE A 112 1.53 -0.70 7.19
C PHE A 112 1.37 -1.88 8.15
N GLY A 113 1.60 -1.63 9.44
CA GLY A 113 1.44 -2.64 10.49
C GLY A 113 2.33 -3.88 10.36
N GLN A 114 3.38 -3.87 9.55
CA GLN A 114 4.21 -5.05 9.30
C GLN A 114 5.43 -5.14 10.23
N LEU A 115 5.83 -6.37 10.57
CA LEU A 115 7.01 -6.68 11.38
C LEU A 115 7.84 -7.76 10.70
N HIS A 116 9.16 -7.62 10.78
CA HIS A 116 10.13 -8.66 10.48
C HIS A 116 11.04 -8.87 11.68
N ALA A 117 11.17 -10.11 12.12
CA ALA A 117 12.07 -10.50 13.19
C ALA A 117 12.99 -11.63 12.73
N THR A 118 14.29 -11.53 12.98
CA THR A 118 15.27 -12.56 12.62
C THR A 118 16.09 -13.01 13.84
N SER A 119 16.44 -14.30 13.87
CA SER A 119 17.36 -14.84 14.89
C SER A 119 18.84 -14.57 14.61
N TYR A 120 19.14 -13.83 13.54
CA TYR A 120 20.46 -13.56 13.02
C TYR A 120 20.54 -12.11 12.54
N ASP A 121 21.74 -11.53 12.53
CA ASP A 121 21.95 -10.19 11.99
C ASP A 121 22.02 -10.25 10.46
N LEU A 122 21.06 -9.60 9.80
CA LEU A 122 20.99 -9.47 8.33
C LEU A 122 22.24 -8.80 7.73
N LYS A 123 22.99 -8.01 8.52
CA LYS A 123 24.22 -7.33 8.06
C LYS A 123 25.43 -8.25 8.01
N THR A 124 25.47 -9.29 8.84
CA THR A 124 26.64 -10.15 9.01
C THR A 124 26.39 -11.61 8.65
N ALA A 125 25.15 -11.99 8.34
CA ALA A 125 24.82 -13.34 7.90
C ALA A 125 25.63 -13.74 6.64
N PRO A 126 26.11 -14.99 6.54
CA PRO A 126 26.84 -15.47 5.37
C PRO A 126 26.02 -15.26 4.08
N THR A 127 26.58 -14.52 3.14
CA THR A 127 25.92 -14.13 1.89
C THR A 127 26.43 -14.97 0.73
N PRO A 128 25.62 -15.83 0.09
CA PRO A 128 26.10 -16.59 -1.05
C PRO A 128 26.21 -15.79 -2.35
N ASP A 129 25.46 -14.69 -2.54
CA ASP A 129 25.47 -13.95 -3.81
C ASP A 129 24.79 -12.56 -3.72
N PRO A 130 24.95 -11.66 -4.71
CA PRO A 130 24.45 -10.27 -4.72
C PRO A 130 22.92 -10.11 -4.68
N GLU A 131 22.16 -11.19 -4.61
CA GLU A 131 20.69 -11.22 -4.63
C GLU A 131 20.07 -11.55 -3.27
N ARG A 132 20.66 -11.01 -2.21
CA ARG A 132 20.33 -11.15 -0.77
C ARG A 132 18.84 -11.12 -0.37
N TRP A 133 17.96 -10.64 -1.24
CA TRP A 133 16.53 -10.46 -0.98
C TRP A 133 15.65 -11.55 -1.58
N MET A 134 16.23 -12.46 -2.36
CA MET A 134 15.49 -13.43 -3.18
C MET A 134 15.60 -14.86 -2.67
N GLN A 135 16.56 -15.16 -1.80
CA GLN A 135 16.71 -16.49 -1.20
C GLN A 135 16.29 -16.52 0.26
N PRO A 136 15.78 -17.65 0.74
CA PRO A 136 15.43 -17.78 2.14
C PRO A 136 16.66 -17.77 3.05
N PRO A 137 16.49 -17.46 4.35
CA PRO A 137 17.59 -17.49 5.29
C PRO A 137 18.34 -18.82 5.24
N GLN A 138 19.60 -18.77 4.85
CA GLN A 138 20.49 -19.94 4.93
C GLN A 138 20.99 -20.19 6.36
N VAL A 139 20.76 -19.22 7.25
CA VAL A 139 21.09 -19.29 8.67
C VAL A 139 19.89 -18.84 9.50
N GLY A 140 19.63 -19.54 10.61
CA GLY A 140 18.63 -19.14 11.59
C GLY A 140 17.17 -19.32 11.15
N ILE A 141 16.32 -18.36 11.54
CA ILE A 141 14.89 -18.29 11.23
C ILE A 141 14.45 -16.82 11.19
N SER A 142 13.48 -16.50 10.34
CA SER A 142 12.76 -15.23 10.33
C SER A 142 11.28 -15.45 10.66
N VAL A 143 10.66 -14.43 11.23
CA VAL A 143 9.22 -14.33 11.47
C VAL A 143 8.74 -13.02 10.87
N ASP A 144 7.81 -13.12 9.94
CA ASP A 144 7.13 -12.00 9.33
C ASP A 144 5.70 -11.92 9.86
N ILE A 145 5.23 -10.72 10.18
CA ILE A 145 3.85 -10.47 10.61
C ILE A 145 3.29 -9.34 9.76
N GLN A 146 2.14 -9.57 9.15
CA GLN A 146 1.50 -8.66 8.21
C GLN A 146 0.00 -8.54 8.53
N VAL A 147 -0.61 -7.43 8.10
CA VAL A 147 -2.06 -7.22 8.19
C VAL A 147 -2.67 -7.33 6.80
N TRP A 148 -3.71 -8.13 6.68
CA TRP A 148 -4.36 -8.46 5.40
C TRP A 148 -5.86 -8.21 5.50
N LEU A 149 -6.50 -7.81 4.40
CA LEU A 149 -7.95 -7.62 4.30
C LEU A 149 -8.69 -8.96 4.30
N ASN A 150 -9.75 -9.05 5.11
CA ASN A 150 -10.78 -10.09 5.10
C ASN A 150 -12.18 -9.41 5.18
N PRO A 151 -12.58 -8.67 4.14
CA PRO A 151 -13.75 -7.79 4.19
C PRO A 151 -15.07 -8.57 4.22
N ASP A 152 -15.08 -9.79 3.69
CA ASP A 152 -16.25 -10.68 3.68
C ASP A 152 -16.38 -11.48 4.99
N HIS A 153 -15.48 -11.24 5.96
CA HIS A 153 -15.40 -11.95 7.24
C HIS A 153 -15.39 -13.48 7.06
N GLU A 154 -14.63 -13.95 6.07
CA GLU A 154 -14.52 -15.38 5.79
C GLU A 154 -13.93 -16.10 7.02
N PRO A 155 -14.45 -17.28 7.40
CA PRO A 155 -13.81 -18.14 8.38
C PRO A 155 -12.33 -18.36 8.04
N LEU A 156 -11.45 -18.37 9.04
CA LEU A 156 -9.99 -18.27 8.82
C LEU A 156 -9.40 -19.47 8.05
N ASP A 157 -10.00 -20.64 8.17
CA ASP A 157 -9.66 -21.84 7.40
C ASP A 157 -9.97 -21.68 5.91
N ARG A 158 -11.16 -21.16 5.58
CA ARG A 158 -11.53 -20.83 4.19
C ARG A 158 -10.73 -19.64 3.66
N TYR A 159 -10.56 -18.59 4.46
CA TYR A 159 -9.77 -17.43 4.07
C TYR A 159 -8.32 -17.84 3.75
N ALA A 160 -7.75 -18.76 4.53
CA ALA A 160 -6.43 -19.29 4.28
C ALA A 160 -6.32 -19.99 2.91
N GLU A 161 -7.41 -20.56 2.36
CA GLU A 161 -7.43 -21.13 1.02
C GLU A 161 -7.21 -20.08 -0.08
N HIS A 162 -7.67 -18.85 0.16
CA HIS A 162 -7.69 -17.76 -0.82
C HIS A 162 -6.45 -16.84 -0.79
N ILE A 163 -5.64 -16.88 0.27
CA ILE A 163 -4.41 -16.07 0.35
C ILE A 163 -3.24 -16.74 -0.39
N LEU A 164 -2.37 -15.95 -1.02
CA LEU A 164 -1.10 -16.41 -1.60
C LEU A 164 0.05 -15.68 -0.91
N ILE A 165 0.88 -16.41 -0.16
CA ILE A 165 1.95 -15.81 0.64
C ILE A 165 3.24 -15.83 -0.20
N GLY A 166 3.40 -14.86 -1.09
CA GLY A 166 4.58 -14.78 -1.97
C GLY A 166 4.51 -15.73 -3.18
N PRO A 167 5.33 -15.47 -4.21
CA PRO A 167 5.20 -16.10 -5.54
C PRO A 167 5.71 -17.56 -5.59
N ASP A 168 6.58 -17.96 -4.66
CA ASP A 168 7.27 -19.27 -4.71
C ASP A 168 6.46 -20.43 -4.09
N GLN A 169 5.24 -20.15 -3.61
CA GLN A 169 4.35 -21.14 -2.99
C GLN A 169 3.92 -22.20 -4.02
N ILE A 170 4.36 -23.45 -3.86
CA ILE A 170 3.88 -24.57 -4.70
C ILE A 170 2.67 -25.25 -4.04
N THR A 171 2.81 -25.62 -2.77
CA THR A 171 1.80 -26.46 -2.11
C THR A 171 1.46 -25.93 -0.73
N ARG A 172 0.19 -26.06 -0.36
CA ARG A 172 -0.32 -25.83 0.98
C ARG A 172 -0.74 -27.17 1.57
N GLN A 173 -0.32 -27.43 2.80
CA GLN A 173 -0.82 -28.55 3.57
C GLN A 173 -2.05 -28.11 4.39
N PRO A 174 -3.04 -29.00 4.62
CA PRO A 174 -4.13 -28.73 5.53
C PRO A 174 -3.62 -28.30 6.91
N GLY A 175 -4.31 -27.35 7.51
CA GLY A 175 -3.97 -26.79 8.81
C GLY A 175 -4.85 -27.28 9.93
N THR A 176 -4.70 -26.63 11.09
CA THR A 176 -5.51 -26.85 12.27
C THR A 176 -5.95 -25.53 12.88
N MET A 177 -7.16 -25.51 13.45
CA MET A 177 -7.61 -24.40 14.26
C MET A 177 -6.90 -24.43 15.63
N THR A 178 -6.44 -23.27 16.05
CA THR A 178 -5.79 -22.98 17.33
C THR A 178 -6.37 -21.68 17.91
N SER A 179 -5.79 -21.19 19.01
CA SER A 179 -6.13 -19.89 19.59
C SER A 179 -4.89 -19.04 19.87
N ILE A 180 -4.97 -17.76 19.57
CA ILE A 180 -3.98 -16.74 19.92
C ILE A 180 -4.73 -15.59 20.60
N ASP A 181 -4.30 -15.18 21.80
CA ASP A 181 -5.01 -14.18 22.61
C ASP A 181 -6.50 -14.48 22.83
N GLY A 182 -6.86 -15.76 22.98
CA GLY A 182 -8.24 -16.22 23.08
C GLY A 182 -9.07 -16.07 21.80
N ARG A 183 -8.47 -15.63 20.69
CA ARG A 183 -9.12 -15.49 19.37
C ARG A 183 -8.85 -16.72 18.50
N PRO A 184 -9.78 -17.09 17.60
CA PRO A 184 -9.53 -18.12 16.61
C PRO A 184 -8.30 -17.80 15.76
N ALA A 185 -7.48 -18.81 15.53
CA ALA A 185 -6.35 -18.76 14.62
C ALA A 185 -6.30 -20.05 13.79
N TYR A 186 -5.89 -19.97 12.53
CA TYR A 186 -5.68 -21.13 11.67
C TYR A 186 -4.19 -21.27 11.38
N ARG A 187 -3.60 -22.42 11.75
CA ARG A 187 -2.19 -22.73 11.57
C ARG A 187 -2.02 -23.74 10.46
N PHE A 188 -1.22 -23.45 9.46
CA PHE A 188 -0.96 -24.37 8.34
C PHE A 188 0.47 -24.26 7.83
N THR A 189 0.81 -25.13 6.89
CA THR A 189 2.15 -25.20 6.32
C THR A 189 2.11 -24.94 4.82
N ILE A 190 3.09 -24.18 4.33
CA ILE A 190 3.34 -23.96 2.91
C ILE A 190 4.70 -24.55 2.56
N ASN A 191 4.80 -25.23 1.41
CA ASN A 191 6.09 -25.55 0.82
C ASN A 191 6.33 -24.66 -0.40
N ASP A 192 7.47 -23.99 -0.41
CA ASP A 192 7.91 -23.16 -1.52
C ASP A 192 9.00 -23.85 -2.33
N GLU A 193 9.12 -23.41 -3.57
CA GLU A 193 10.28 -23.67 -4.41
C GLU A 193 10.70 -22.40 -5.11
N HIS A 194 11.82 -21.86 -4.65
CA HIS A 194 12.44 -20.72 -5.26
C HIS A 194 13.30 -21.18 -6.44
N ARG A 195 13.09 -20.59 -7.61
CA ARG A 195 13.83 -20.88 -8.84
C ARG A 195 14.56 -19.62 -9.30
N PHE A 196 15.88 -19.67 -9.29
CA PHE A 196 16.71 -18.54 -9.68
C PHE A 196 17.80 -18.98 -10.66
N GLN A 197 17.94 -18.28 -11.78
CA GLN A 197 19.00 -18.52 -12.76
C GLN A 197 19.93 -17.30 -12.82
N PRO A 198 21.12 -17.36 -12.19
CA PRO A 198 22.11 -16.31 -12.34
C PRO A 198 22.55 -16.21 -13.82
N ALA A 199 22.86 -15.00 -14.28
CA ALA A 199 23.53 -14.80 -15.56
C ALA A 199 24.82 -15.64 -15.55
N ASP A 200 24.95 -16.56 -16.49
CA ASP A 200 26.11 -17.46 -16.63
C ASP A 200 26.25 -18.61 -15.62
N ARG A 201 25.19 -18.95 -14.86
CA ARG A 201 25.18 -20.15 -14.00
C ARG A 201 23.94 -21.04 -14.24
N PRO A 202 24.01 -22.33 -13.88
CA PRO A 202 22.85 -23.20 -13.90
C PRO A 202 21.71 -22.68 -13.00
N LEU A 203 20.48 -23.08 -13.32
CA LEU A 203 19.31 -22.84 -12.47
C LEU A 203 19.56 -23.39 -11.06
N VAL A 204 19.43 -22.53 -10.06
CA VAL A 204 19.41 -22.89 -8.64
C VAL A 204 17.95 -23.07 -8.22
N VAL A 205 17.64 -24.23 -7.65
CA VAL A 205 16.32 -24.52 -7.10
C VAL A 205 16.46 -24.76 -5.59
N THR A 206 15.79 -23.94 -4.80
CA THR A 206 15.77 -24.05 -3.34
C THR A 206 14.36 -24.36 -2.87
N LYS A 207 14.21 -25.38 -2.01
CA LYS A 207 12.93 -25.70 -1.37
C LYS A 207 12.97 -25.31 0.08
N GLN A 208 11.86 -24.81 0.57
CA GLN A 208 11.72 -24.42 1.97
C GLN A 208 10.30 -24.67 2.46
N THR A 209 10.17 -24.87 3.76
CA THR A 209 8.86 -24.90 4.41
C THR A 209 8.62 -23.56 5.10
N ARG A 210 7.37 -23.11 5.13
CA ARG A 210 6.91 -22.02 6.01
C ARG A 210 5.75 -22.52 6.85
N VAL A 211 5.75 -22.13 8.11
CA VAL A 211 4.59 -22.33 8.99
C VAL A 211 3.89 -21.00 9.14
N VAL A 212 2.57 -21.00 8.94
CA VAL A 212 1.74 -19.81 8.84
C VAL A 212 0.67 -19.86 9.92
N TRP A 213 0.38 -18.71 10.52
CA TRP A 213 -0.76 -18.47 11.37
C TRP A 213 -1.59 -17.33 10.78
N VAL A 214 -2.88 -17.57 10.59
CA VAL A 214 -3.86 -16.54 10.26
C VAL A 214 -4.69 -16.32 11.51
N VAL A 215 -4.76 -15.07 11.99
CA VAL A 215 -5.43 -14.73 13.25
C VAL A 215 -6.42 -13.60 13.00
N GLN A 216 -7.59 -13.66 13.63
CA GLN A 216 -8.53 -12.54 13.58
C GLN A 216 -7.89 -11.29 14.23
N SER A 217 -7.77 -10.20 13.47
CA SER A 217 -7.20 -8.97 14.02
C SER A 217 -8.16 -8.26 14.99
N GLY A 218 -7.70 -7.19 15.64
CA GLY A 218 -8.56 -6.31 16.43
C GLY A 218 -9.55 -5.47 15.62
N HIS A 219 -9.46 -5.53 14.28
CA HIS A 219 -10.41 -4.90 13.36
C HIS A 219 -11.18 -5.97 12.58
N PRO A 220 -12.52 -5.86 12.42
CA PRO A 220 -13.35 -6.95 11.92
C PRO A 220 -13.07 -7.35 10.47
N ASP A 221 -12.65 -6.41 9.62
CA ASP A 221 -12.36 -6.64 8.20
C ASP A 221 -10.90 -7.04 7.90
N ARG A 222 -10.11 -7.35 8.94
CA ARG A 222 -8.66 -7.60 8.84
C ARG A 222 -8.25 -8.89 9.56
N ALA A 223 -7.29 -9.58 8.97
CA ALA A 223 -6.57 -10.70 9.57
C ALA A 223 -5.10 -10.34 9.77
N ILE A 224 -4.49 -10.88 10.83
CA ILE A 224 -3.05 -10.88 11.02
C ILE A 224 -2.51 -12.17 10.41
N VAL A 225 -1.61 -12.06 9.45
CA VAL A 225 -0.93 -13.20 8.83
C VAL A 225 0.51 -13.18 9.32
N ALA A 226 0.86 -14.16 10.15
CA ALA A 226 2.22 -14.37 10.64
C ALA A 226 2.80 -15.62 10.00
N TYR A 227 4.08 -15.62 9.63
CA TYR A 227 4.73 -16.81 9.12
C TYR A 227 6.21 -16.88 9.49
N ALA A 228 6.68 -18.10 9.73
CA ALA A 228 8.07 -18.39 10.09
C ALA A 228 8.80 -19.12 8.96
N THR A 229 10.04 -18.70 8.69
CA THR A 229 10.85 -19.17 7.56
C THR A 229 12.31 -19.41 7.99
N PRO A 230 12.91 -20.60 7.80
CA PRO A 230 12.27 -21.85 7.38
C PRO A 230 11.52 -22.52 8.54
N GLY A 231 10.38 -23.14 8.25
CA GLY A 231 9.53 -23.86 9.21
C GLY A 231 10.18 -25.15 9.75
N GLU A 232 11.15 -25.69 9.04
CA GLU A 232 11.97 -26.84 9.41
C GLU A 232 13.18 -26.49 10.29
N SER A 233 13.39 -25.20 10.62
CA SER A 233 14.49 -24.76 11.46
C SER A 233 14.42 -25.37 12.87
N ALA A 234 15.58 -25.71 13.45
CA ALA A 234 15.67 -26.09 14.87
C ALA A 234 15.22 -24.97 15.82
N LEU A 235 15.18 -23.72 15.33
CA LEU A 235 14.67 -22.55 16.05
C LEU A 235 13.15 -22.35 15.90
N PHE A 236 12.46 -23.20 15.14
CA PHE A 236 11.01 -23.12 14.97
C PHE A 236 10.23 -23.08 16.30
N PRO A 237 10.55 -23.91 17.33
CA PRO A 237 9.86 -23.83 18.62
C PRO A 237 9.96 -22.46 19.30
N ALA A 238 11.02 -21.69 19.05
CA ALA A 238 11.15 -20.32 19.57
C ALA A 238 10.20 -19.36 18.83
N SER A 239 10.02 -19.53 17.52
CA SER A 239 9.07 -18.76 16.71
C SER A 239 7.64 -19.05 17.12
N GLU A 240 7.30 -20.34 17.29
CA GLU A 240 5.96 -20.75 17.73
C GLU A 240 5.63 -20.20 19.12
N ARG A 241 6.61 -20.22 20.04
CA ARG A 241 6.46 -19.59 21.36
C ARG A 241 6.30 -18.07 21.25
N ALA A 242 7.02 -17.41 20.35
CA ALA A 242 6.86 -15.97 20.16
C ALA A 242 5.43 -15.66 19.66
N ILE A 243 4.97 -16.32 18.60
CA ILE A 243 3.61 -16.12 18.06
C ILE A 243 2.52 -16.43 19.09
N SER A 244 2.70 -17.43 19.96
CA SER A 244 1.72 -17.72 21.01
C SER A 244 1.63 -16.65 22.10
N THR A 245 2.63 -15.79 22.25
CA THR A 245 2.58 -14.61 23.15
C THR A 245 1.86 -13.40 22.55
N MET A 246 1.42 -13.50 21.28
CA MET A 246 0.80 -12.37 20.60
C MET A 246 -0.45 -11.91 21.36
N THR A 247 -0.51 -10.62 21.68
CA THR A 247 -1.70 -9.94 22.21
C THR A 247 -2.28 -9.04 21.12
N ILE A 248 -3.60 -9.04 20.96
CA ILE A 248 -4.30 -8.39 19.85
C ILE A 248 -5.26 -7.33 20.38
N THR A 249 -5.01 -6.08 19.99
CA THR A 249 -5.81 -4.90 20.33
C THR A 249 -6.42 -4.30 19.08
N ALA A 250 -7.36 -3.36 19.25
CA ALA A 250 -7.79 -2.55 18.12
C ALA A 250 -6.58 -1.81 17.51
N PRO A 251 -6.41 -1.80 16.17
CA PRO A 251 -5.35 -1.04 15.53
C PRO A 251 -5.59 0.46 15.66
N PHE A 252 -4.50 1.21 15.68
CA PHE A 252 -4.55 2.67 15.58
C PHE A 252 -4.93 3.08 14.16
N VAL A 253 -5.96 3.91 14.01
CA VAL A 253 -6.37 4.47 12.72
C VAL A 253 -5.67 5.81 12.54
N SER A 254 -4.78 5.89 11.56
CA SER A 254 -4.11 7.16 11.25
C SER A 254 -5.07 8.12 10.56
N GLN A 255 -4.95 9.41 10.87
CA GLN A 255 -5.65 10.49 10.21
C GLN A 255 -4.62 11.51 9.76
N ARG A 256 -4.62 11.83 8.47
CA ARG A 256 -3.65 12.71 7.85
C ARG A 256 -4.36 13.77 7.01
N PRO A 257 -3.95 15.04 7.08
CA PRO A 257 -4.58 16.09 6.29
C PRO A 257 -4.37 15.85 4.79
N VAL A 258 -5.36 16.25 4.00
CA VAL A 258 -5.22 16.33 2.54
C VAL A 258 -4.31 17.52 2.23
N VAL A 259 -3.09 17.22 1.76
CA VAL A 259 -2.08 18.24 1.44
C VAL A 259 -2.01 18.58 -0.05
N LEU A 260 -2.43 17.65 -0.91
CA LEU A 260 -2.58 17.88 -2.35
C LEU A 260 -4.05 18.15 -2.65
N GLN A 261 -4.37 19.36 -3.12
CA GLN A 261 -5.75 19.74 -3.45
C GLN A 261 -6.14 19.24 -4.84
N ARG A 262 -7.45 19.04 -5.08
CA ARG A 262 -7.99 18.54 -6.36
C ARG A 262 -7.44 19.33 -7.55
N ASP A 263 -7.47 20.66 -7.48
CA ASP A 263 -7.03 21.52 -8.58
C ASP A 263 -5.54 21.39 -8.87
N GLU A 264 -4.73 21.11 -7.84
CA GLU A 264 -3.29 20.87 -8.01
C GLU A 264 -3.03 19.55 -8.72
N VAL A 265 -3.78 18.50 -8.39
CA VAL A 265 -3.74 17.20 -9.07
C VAL A 265 -4.18 17.33 -10.52
N LEU A 266 -5.31 17.99 -10.77
CA LEU A 266 -5.85 18.17 -12.13
C LEU A 266 -4.95 19.05 -13.00
N ARG A 267 -4.32 20.08 -12.41
CA ARG A 267 -3.43 20.99 -13.16
C ARG A 267 -2.27 20.25 -13.81
N GLN A 268 -1.73 19.21 -13.17
CA GLN A 268 -0.63 18.39 -13.72
C GLN A 268 -1.01 17.67 -15.03
N TRP A 269 -2.30 17.43 -15.24
CA TRP A 269 -2.80 16.73 -16.42
C TRP A 269 -3.34 17.69 -17.48
N LEU A 270 -4.04 18.74 -17.04
CA LEU A 270 -4.73 19.68 -17.94
C LEU A 270 -3.80 20.71 -18.59
N TYR A 271 -2.65 21.01 -17.97
CA TYR A 271 -1.73 22.04 -18.45
C TYR A 271 -0.37 21.45 -18.81
N ASP A 272 0.25 22.02 -19.83
CA ASP A 272 1.61 21.65 -20.22
C ASP A 272 2.65 22.23 -19.24
N LYS A 273 3.92 21.88 -19.47
CA LYS A 273 5.06 22.38 -18.66
C LYS A 273 5.22 23.92 -18.66
N ASN A 274 4.58 24.62 -19.60
CA ASN A 274 4.60 26.07 -19.71
C ASN A 274 3.34 26.71 -19.10
N GLY A 275 2.42 25.90 -18.55
CA GLY A 275 1.15 26.36 -17.99
C GLY A 275 0.05 26.60 -19.03
N ALA A 276 0.22 26.15 -20.28
CA ALA A 276 -0.80 26.28 -21.31
C ALA A 276 -1.80 25.11 -21.27
N LEU A 277 -3.10 25.39 -21.43
CA LEU A 277 -4.14 24.36 -21.46
C LEU A 277 -3.94 23.41 -22.65
N ILE A 278 -3.92 22.10 -22.38
CA ILE A 278 -3.82 21.07 -23.39
C ILE A 278 -5.22 20.82 -23.98
N ARG A 279 -5.46 21.28 -25.20
CA ARG A 279 -6.77 21.17 -25.85
C ARG A 279 -7.17 19.72 -26.09
N GLY A 280 -8.44 19.41 -25.84
CA GLY A 280 -9.00 18.07 -26.02
C GLY A 280 -8.67 17.10 -24.90
N ARG A 281 -8.00 17.55 -23.82
CA ARG A 281 -7.75 16.74 -22.64
C ARG A 281 -8.85 16.91 -21.60
N ARG A 282 -9.31 15.79 -21.07
CA ARG A 282 -10.23 15.70 -19.92
C ARG A 282 -9.46 15.08 -18.76
N ALA A 283 -9.61 15.63 -17.56
CA ALA A 283 -9.09 15.04 -16.33
C ALA A 283 -10.10 15.21 -15.21
N GLU A 284 -10.30 14.17 -14.40
CA GLU A 284 -11.12 14.20 -13.20
C GLU A 284 -10.42 13.46 -12.07
N ALA A 285 -10.62 13.92 -10.83
CA ALA A 285 -9.98 13.35 -9.64
C ALA A 285 -10.98 13.22 -8.50
N ARG A 286 -11.05 12.02 -7.91
CA ARG A 286 -11.93 11.67 -6.79
C ARG A 286 -11.10 11.34 -5.57
N LEU A 287 -11.50 11.88 -4.42
CA LEU A 287 -10.83 11.59 -3.16
C LEU A 287 -11.51 10.40 -2.50
N MET A 288 -10.74 9.36 -2.18
CA MET A 288 -11.24 8.15 -1.55
C MET A 288 -10.17 7.56 -0.61
N THR A 289 -10.55 6.58 0.19
CA THR A 289 -9.60 5.79 0.99
C THR A 289 -8.75 4.90 0.09
N PHE A 290 -7.61 4.43 0.59
CA PHE A 290 -6.74 3.50 -0.13
C PHE A 290 -7.49 2.21 -0.52
N THR A 291 -8.36 1.70 0.36
CA THR A 291 -9.20 0.52 0.04
C THR A 291 -10.14 0.78 -1.13
N GLU A 292 -10.83 1.92 -1.13
CA GLU A 292 -11.71 2.34 -2.23
C GLU A 292 -10.91 2.55 -3.54
N ALA A 293 -9.72 3.14 -3.45
CA ALA A 293 -8.83 3.37 -4.59
C ALA A 293 -8.35 2.05 -5.20
N ASN A 294 -7.88 1.12 -4.37
CA ASN A 294 -7.43 -0.20 -4.80
C ASN A 294 -8.56 -1.00 -5.47
N ALA A 295 -9.79 -0.90 -4.92
CA ALA A 295 -10.97 -1.49 -5.54
C ALA A 295 -11.28 -0.87 -6.92
N ALA A 296 -11.23 0.47 -7.03
CA ALA A 296 -11.42 1.18 -8.30
C ALA A 296 -10.38 0.77 -9.36
N MET A 297 -9.12 0.59 -8.94
CA MET A 297 -8.02 0.13 -9.77
C MET A 297 -8.12 -1.36 -10.14
N THR A 298 -8.97 -2.14 -9.48
CA THR A 298 -9.28 -3.53 -9.88
C THR A 298 -10.43 -3.56 -10.90
N ILE A 299 -11.43 -2.69 -10.74
CA ILE A 299 -12.62 -2.60 -11.61
C ILE A 299 -12.29 -2.00 -12.99
N GLY A 300 -11.28 -1.12 -13.08
CA GLY A 300 -10.96 -0.39 -14.31
C GLY A 300 -10.35 -1.21 -15.47
N GLY A 301 -9.96 -2.49 -15.27
CA GLY A 301 -9.08 -3.16 -16.23
C GLY A 301 -9.16 -4.70 -16.36
N GLY A 302 -10.14 -5.36 -15.75
CA GLY A 302 -10.36 -6.80 -15.94
C GLY A 302 -11.84 -7.15 -15.98
N PRO A 303 -12.24 -8.29 -16.59
CA PRO A 303 -13.61 -8.78 -16.47
C PRO A 303 -13.98 -8.84 -14.98
N PRO A 304 -15.23 -8.52 -14.60
CA PRO A 304 -15.67 -8.70 -13.23
C PRO A 304 -15.32 -10.12 -12.77
N PRO A 305 -14.87 -10.32 -11.51
CA PRO A 305 -14.70 -11.67 -11.00
C PRO A 305 -16.02 -12.41 -11.23
N SER A 306 -15.97 -13.50 -11.99
CA SER A 306 -17.14 -14.35 -12.18
C SER A 306 -17.67 -14.73 -10.81
N ALA A 307 -19.00 -14.73 -10.63
CA ALA A 307 -19.61 -15.24 -9.42
C ALA A 307 -19.18 -16.71 -9.25
N GLY A 308 -18.27 -16.98 -8.31
CA GLY A 308 -17.66 -18.30 -8.09
C GLY A 308 -16.34 -18.56 -8.82
N GLY A 309 -15.76 -17.58 -9.52
CA GLY A 309 -14.38 -17.66 -10.02
C GLY A 309 -13.35 -17.27 -8.96
N PRO A 310 -12.07 -17.67 -9.10
CA PRO A 310 -11.02 -17.15 -8.24
C PRO A 310 -11.01 -15.62 -8.38
N LYS A 311 -11.24 -14.91 -7.27
CA LYS A 311 -11.06 -13.45 -7.22
C LYS A 311 -9.67 -13.17 -7.81
N PRO A 312 -9.50 -12.16 -8.71
CA PRO A 312 -8.15 -11.76 -9.11
C PRO A 312 -7.34 -11.58 -7.83
N ILE A 313 -6.07 -11.98 -7.87
CA ILE A 313 -5.13 -11.94 -6.73
C ILE A 313 -5.00 -10.47 -6.32
N GLN A 314 -6.02 -9.95 -5.66
CA GLN A 314 -5.99 -8.70 -4.94
C GLN A 314 -4.92 -8.95 -3.90
N LEU A 315 -3.95 -8.05 -3.86
CA LEU A 315 -2.99 -7.99 -2.78
C LEU A 315 -3.80 -7.73 -1.51
N LEU A 316 -4.32 -8.80 -0.90
CA LEU A 316 -5.06 -8.75 0.37
C LEU A 316 -4.14 -8.18 1.46
N ARG A 317 -2.83 -8.36 1.30
CA ARG A 317 -1.79 -7.69 2.08
C ARG A 317 -1.95 -6.17 2.01
N LEU A 318 -2.03 -5.55 3.17
CA LEU A 318 -2.00 -4.10 3.32
C LEU A 318 -0.54 -3.63 3.40
N ASP A 319 -0.06 -3.02 2.32
CA ASP A 319 1.22 -2.30 2.31
C ASP A 319 1.05 -0.83 2.71
N HIS A 320 -0.16 -0.30 2.58
CA HIS A 320 -0.58 1.04 2.97
C HIS A 320 -1.73 0.96 3.97
N ASP A 321 -1.89 2.02 4.77
CA ASP A 321 -3.04 2.16 5.65
C ASP A 321 -4.33 2.19 4.80
N PRO A 322 -5.26 1.23 4.97
CA PRO A 322 -6.47 1.11 4.16
C PRO A 322 -7.36 2.35 4.24
N ASP A 323 -7.22 3.16 5.29
CA ASP A 323 -7.99 4.38 5.56
C ASP A 323 -7.26 5.65 5.10
N ASP A 324 -6.00 5.56 4.63
CA ASP A 324 -5.26 6.72 4.11
C ASP A 324 -5.94 7.27 2.84
N LEU A 325 -5.85 8.57 2.61
CA LEU A 325 -6.59 9.22 1.52
C LEU A 325 -5.76 9.27 0.24
N TYR A 326 -6.39 8.87 -0.86
CA TYR A 326 -5.81 8.80 -2.20
C TYR A 326 -6.68 9.52 -3.22
N TRP A 327 -6.02 10.21 -4.14
CA TRP A 327 -6.62 10.74 -5.35
C TRP A 327 -6.62 9.66 -6.41
N VAL A 328 -7.80 9.24 -6.86
CA VAL A 328 -7.92 8.44 -8.09
C VAL A 328 -8.23 9.40 -9.23
N THR A 329 -7.32 9.44 -10.21
CA THR A 329 -7.35 10.38 -11.33
C THR A 329 -7.57 9.64 -12.63
N ALA A 330 -8.59 10.06 -13.38
CA ALA A 330 -8.86 9.62 -14.74
C ALA A 330 -8.48 10.75 -15.71
N VAL A 331 -7.77 10.40 -16.78
CA VAL A 331 -7.31 11.35 -17.80
C VAL A 331 -7.56 10.75 -19.19
N SER A 332 -8.13 11.52 -20.10
CA SER A 332 -8.27 11.13 -21.51
C SER A 332 -7.94 12.29 -22.44
N GLY A 333 -7.59 11.99 -23.69
CA GLY A 333 -7.28 13.00 -24.70
C GLY A 333 -5.95 12.78 -25.40
N PRO A 334 -5.43 13.79 -26.14
CA PRO A 334 -4.20 13.67 -26.91
C PRO A 334 -2.97 13.52 -26.00
N ASP A 335 -1.80 13.17 -26.56
CA ASP A 335 -0.47 13.24 -25.93
C ASP A 335 -0.33 12.57 -24.54
N LEU A 336 -1.07 11.49 -24.30
CA LEU A 336 -0.93 10.70 -23.08
C LEU A 336 0.33 9.81 -23.14
N PRO A 337 1.05 9.64 -22.01
CA PRO A 337 2.18 8.74 -21.95
C PRO A 337 1.74 7.30 -22.27
N GLN A 338 2.57 6.61 -23.05
CA GLN A 338 2.37 5.21 -23.37
C GLN A 338 2.61 4.35 -22.12
N GLY A 339 1.74 3.37 -21.88
CA GLY A 339 1.97 2.36 -20.85
C GLY A 339 3.28 1.59 -21.11
N ARG A 340 3.98 1.20 -20.04
CA ARG A 340 5.14 0.30 -20.15
C ARG A 340 4.65 -1.09 -20.55
N GLY A 341 4.60 -1.36 -21.85
CA GLY A 341 4.39 -2.72 -22.35
C GLY A 341 5.56 -3.60 -21.91
N GLY A 342 5.26 -4.79 -21.40
CA GLY A 342 6.28 -5.81 -21.08
C GLY A 342 7.14 -6.19 -22.31
N PRO A 343 8.20 -6.99 -22.11
CA PRO A 343 9.09 -7.39 -23.21
C PRO A 343 8.29 -8.02 -24.35
N ARG A 344 8.35 -7.41 -25.54
CA ARG A 344 7.65 -7.88 -26.74
C ARG A 344 8.54 -8.85 -27.50
N LEU A 345 8.08 -10.09 -27.65
CA LEU A 345 8.62 -11.04 -28.63
C LEU A 345 7.95 -10.76 -29.99
N GLY A 346 8.58 -9.92 -30.82
CA GLY A 346 8.09 -9.62 -32.16
C GLY A 346 8.76 -8.42 -32.82
N PRO A 347 8.60 -8.23 -34.14
CA PRO A 347 9.14 -7.09 -34.85
C PRO A 347 8.59 -5.77 -34.28
N PRO A 348 9.36 -4.67 -34.33
CA PRO A 348 8.96 -3.40 -33.74
C PRO A 348 7.70 -2.86 -34.44
N SER A 349 6.55 -3.02 -33.79
CA SER A 349 5.30 -2.33 -34.15
C SER A 349 5.10 -1.15 -33.21
N THR A 350 4.77 0.01 -33.76
CA THR A 350 4.41 1.19 -32.96
C THR A 350 3.18 0.83 -32.12
N PRO A 351 3.26 0.88 -30.78
CA PRO A 351 2.12 0.60 -29.94
C PRO A 351 0.97 1.58 -30.25
N PRO A 352 -0.30 1.13 -30.24
CA PRO A 352 -1.42 2.03 -30.41
C PRO A 352 -1.40 3.14 -29.34
N PRO A 353 -1.84 4.36 -29.66
CA PRO A 353 -1.86 5.47 -28.71
C PRO A 353 -2.73 5.16 -27.49
N THR A 354 -2.26 5.58 -26.32
CA THR A 354 -3.06 5.53 -25.09
C THR A 354 -4.21 6.54 -25.21
N THR A 355 -5.44 6.08 -25.01
CA THR A 355 -6.67 6.87 -25.10
C THR A 355 -7.11 7.43 -23.75
N TRP A 356 -6.85 6.67 -22.67
CA TRP A 356 -7.04 7.13 -21.30
C TRP A 356 -6.08 6.47 -20.32
N ILE A 357 -5.88 7.14 -19.19
CA ILE A 357 -5.10 6.70 -18.04
C ILE A 357 -6.00 6.76 -16.80
N LEU A 358 -5.92 5.73 -15.96
CA LEU A 358 -6.44 5.73 -14.60
C LEU A 358 -5.26 5.49 -13.66
N GLY A 359 -5.10 6.31 -12.63
CA GLY A 359 -4.03 6.13 -11.66
C GLY A 359 -4.42 6.67 -10.29
N ASP A 360 -3.73 6.22 -9.26
CA ASP A 360 -3.89 6.71 -7.90
C ASP A 360 -2.65 7.50 -7.45
N MET A 361 -2.80 8.33 -6.42
CA MET A 361 -1.68 8.96 -5.71
C MET A 361 -2.10 9.33 -4.29
N SER A 362 -1.16 9.29 -3.35
CA SER A 362 -1.44 9.70 -1.96
C SER A 362 -1.86 11.17 -1.91
N ALA A 363 -3.00 11.45 -1.28
CA ALA A 363 -3.47 12.81 -1.03
C ALA A 363 -2.77 13.46 0.19
N THR A 364 -2.04 12.67 0.97
CA THR A 364 -1.48 13.02 2.28
C THR A 364 0.04 13.23 2.27
N GLY A 365 0.70 13.00 1.13
CA GLY A 365 2.09 13.39 0.88
C GLY A 365 3.17 12.40 1.36
N GLN A 366 2.79 11.28 1.99
CA GLN A 366 3.73 10.26 2.46
C GLN A 366 4.28 9.35 1.35
N ASN A 367 3.55 9.21 0.25
CA ASN A 367 3.97 8.43 -0.92
C ASN A 367 3.73 9.29 -2.16
N THR A 368 4.73 10.04 -2.60
CA THR A 368 4.60 11.00 -3.72
C THR A 368 4.52 10.34 -5.09
N GLY A 369 4.57 9.01 -5.16
CA GLY A 369 4.44 8.24 -6.39
C GLY A 369 3.08 7.55 -6.49
N PRO A 370 2.58 7.30 -7.72
CA PRO A 370 1.40 6.46 -7.91
C PRO A 370 1.68 5.04 -7.42
N THR A 371 0.69 4.42 -6.79
CA THR A 371 0.76 3.04 -6.29
C THR A 371 0.29 2.04 -7.35
N ALA A 372 -0.60 2.46 -8.23
CA ALA A 372 -1.11 1.70 -9.37
C ALA A 372 -1.42 2.62 -10.56
N GLY A 373 -1.39 2.04 -11.76
CA GLY A 373 -1.75 2.76 -12.98
C GLY A 373 -2.25 1.82 -14.07
N GLN A 374 -3.28 2.26 -14.79
CA GLN A 374 -3.83 1.59 -15.95
C GLN A 374 -3.75 2.49 -17.17
N TYR A 375 -3.43 1.90 -18.30
CA TYR A 375 -3.31 2.56 -19.59
C TYR A 375 -4.15 1.78 -20.58
N SER A 376 -5.10 2.44 -21.22
CA SER A 376 -5.92 1.81 -22.25
C SER A 376 -5.67 2.44 -23.60
N THR A 377 -5.82 1.63 -24.64
CA THR A 377 -5.86 2.06 -26.04
C THR A 377 -7.28 1.95 -26.62
N GLN A 378 -8.25 1.58 -25.78
CA GLN A 378 -9.65 1.37 -26.12
C GLN A 378 -10.58 2.26 -25.28
N GLY A 379 -11.68 2.70 -25.89
CA GLY A 379 -12.64 3.61 -25.25
C GLY A 379 -12.06 5.02 -25.07
N SER A 380 -12.90 5.96 -24.63
CA SER A 380 -12.55 7.37 -24.42
C SER A 380 -12.49 7.78 -22.94
N TRP A 381 -12.86 6.87 -22.02
CA TRP A 381 -12.94 7.11 -20.59
C TRP A 381 -12.90 5.77 -19.82
N PRO A 382 -12.35 5.71 -18.59
CA PRO A 382 -12.43 4.51 -17.77
C PRO A 382 -13.88 4.20 -17.38
N GLN A 383 -14.26 2.92 -17.51
CA GLN A 383 -15.61 2.48 -17.15
C GLN A 383 -15.88 2.66 -15.65
N ASN A 384 -17.09 3.05 -15.29
CA ASN A 384 -17.57 3.23 -13.91
C ASN A 384 -16.82 4.29 -13.07
N PHE A 385 -15.83 5.00 -13.63
CA PHE A 385 -15.16 6.09 -12.92
C PHE A 385 -16.17 7.12 -12.41
N ASP A 386 -17.19 7.41 -13.23
CA ASP A 386 -18.18 8.42 -12.92
C ASP A 386 -19.06 8.08 -11.70
N ALA A 387 -19.11 6.80 -11.31
CA ALA A 387 -19.87 6.27 -10.18
C ALA A 387 -19.05 6.09 -8.89
N LEU A 388 -17.73 6.31 -8.93
CA LEU A 388 -16.86 6.12 -7.76
C LEU A 388 -17.22 7.09 -6.61
N PRO A 389 -16.99 6.72 -5.34
CA PRO A 389 -17.17 7.65 -4.23
C PRO A 389 -16.23 8.85 -4.36
N ASP A 390 -16.65 9.97 -3.77
CA ASP A 390 -15.85 11.19 -3.75
C ASP A 390 -16.07 11.94 -2.45
N ARG A 391 -15.07 11.91 -1.58
CA ARG A 391 -15.08 12.52 -0.24
C ARG A 391 -14.92 14.04 -0.26
N CYS A 392 -14.72 14.59 -1.46
CA CYS A 392 -14.47 16.01 -1.72
C CYS A 392 -15.63 16.68 -2.49
N ARG A 393 -16.85 16.14 -2.39
CA ARG A 393 -18.05 16.67 -3.05
C ARG A 393 -18.98 17.41 -2.11
#